data_AF-B8F946-F1
#
_entry.id   AF-B8F946-F1
#
_cell.length_a   1.000
_cell.length_b   1.000
_cell.length_c   1.000
_cell.angle_alpha   90.00
_cell.angle_beta   90.00
_cell.angle_gamma   90.00
#
_symmetry.space_group_name_H-M   'P 1'
#
loop_
_entity.id
_entity.type
_entity.pdbx_description
1 polymer ?
#
loop_
_entity_poly.entity_id
_entity_poly.type
_entity_poly.pdbx_seq_one_letter_code
_entity_poly.pdbx_strand_id
1 'polypeptide(L)' 'MLCSLSNLEEKDLKEIQALETELGKSVLAFSCHKTAPAALDDDKLKKIQALESRLGLSLVAVDG' A
#
# COMPACT_ATOMS: atom_id res chain seq x y z
N MET A 1 -2.36 -12.39 0.19
CA MET A 1 -1.89 -11.47 1.25
C MET A 1 -1.35 -10.26 0.54
N LEU A 2 -2.04 -9.14 0.65
CA LEU A 2 -1.62 -7.87 0.06
C LEU A 2 -1.28 -6.94 1.20
N CYS A 3 -0.10 -6.32 1.12
CA CYS A 3 0.39 -5.43 2.15
C CYS A 3 0.28 -4.00 1.64
N SER A 4 -0.49 -3.17 2.35
CA SER A 4 -0.60 -1.73 2.08
C SER A 4 0.24 -0.96 3.09
N LEU A 5 0.43 0.33 2.85
CA LEU A 5 1.02 1.21 3.88
C LEU A 5 0.17 1.11 5.14
N SER A 6 0.83 0.85 6.26
CA SER A 6 0.19 0.75 7.57
C SER A 6 -0.42 2.10 7.95
N ASN A 7 -1.65 2.07 8.45
CA ASN A 7 -2.21 3.23 9.15
C ASN A 7 -1.71 3.18 10.60
N LEU A 8 -0.68 3.96 10.91
CA LEU A 8 -0.01 3.95 12.21
C LEU A 8 -0.63 4.97 13.17
N GLU A 9 -0.76 4.60 14.44
CA GLU A 9 -1.08 5.54 15.51
C GLU A 9 0.17 6.33 15.93
N GLU A 10 -0.01 7.47 16.60
CA GLU A 10 1.10 8.38 16.96
C GLU A 10 2.18 7.70 17.81
N LYS A 11 1.78 6.75 18.67
CA LYS A 11 2.71 5.97 19.49
C LYS A 11 3.63 5.11 18.63
N ASP A 12 3.06 4.32 17.74
CA ASP A 12 3.81 3.40 16.87
C ASP A 12 4.72 4.17 15.91
N LEU A 13 4.28 5.34 15.44
CA LEU A 13 5.08 6.21 14.59
C LEU A 13 6.35 6.70 15.30
N LYS A 14 6.26 7.06 16.59
CA LYS A 14 7.43 7.50 17.38
C LYS A 14 8.44 6.38 17.59
N GLU A 15 7.97 5.14 17.81
CA GLU A 15 8.84 3.97 17.95
C GLU A 15 9.59 3.68 16.64
N ILE A 16 8.91 3.81 15.49
CA ILE A 16 9.55 3.64 14.17
C ILE A 16 10.57 4.75 13.90
N GLN A 17 10.27 6.01 14.19
CA GLN A 17 11.22 7.12 13.98
C GLN A 17 12.49 7.00 14.83
N ALA A 18 12.36 6.49 16.06
CA ALA A 18 13.52 6.20 16.90
C ALA A 18 14.43 5.13 16.25
N LEU A 19 13.81 4.09 15.70
CA LEU A 19 14.53 3.04 14.96
C LEU A 19 15.18 3.58 13.68
N GLU A 20 14.50 4.43 12.91
CA GLU A 20 15.08 5.06 11.71
C GLU A 20 16.30 5.91 12.04
N THR A 21 16.28 6.60 13.19
CA THR A 21 17.40 7.41 13.68
C THR A 21 18.59 6.55 14.06
N GLU A 22 18.35 5.41 14.73
CA GLU A 22 19.39 4.44 15.08
C GLU A 22 20.02 3.81 13.83
N LEU A 23 19.20 3.47 12.83
CA LEU A 23 19.66 2.83 11.59
C LEU A 23 20.28 3.81 10.59
N GLY A 24 19.97 5.11 10.71
CA GLY A 24 20.34 6.14 9.75
C GLY A 24 19.70 5.92 8.37
N LYS A 25 18.54 5.23 8.33
CA LYS A 25 17.80 4.85 7.13
C LYS A 25 16.30 4.98 7.37
N SER A 26 15.57 5.35 6.33
CA SER A 26 14.10 5.33 6.36
C SER A 26 13.57 3.91 6.24
N VAL A 27 12.51 3.60 6.98
CA VAL A 27 11.85 2.30 7.02
C VAL A 27 10.40 2.49 6.58
N LEU A 28 9.91 1.58 5.74
CA LEU A 28 8.52 1.60 5.28
C LEU A 28 7.70 0.60 6.09
N ALA A 29 6.64 1.08 6.73
CA ALA A 29 5.72 0.24 7.47
C ALA A 29 4.60 -0.27 6.56
N PHE A 30 4.56 -1.59 6.36
CA PHE A 30 3.51 -2.27 5.60
C PHE A 30 2.66 -3.16 6.52
N SER A 31 1.34 -3.04 6.40
CA SER A 31 0.36 -3.91 7.07
C SER A 31 -0.19 -4.89 6.06
N CYS A 32 -0.04 -6.19 6.33
CA CYS A 32 -0.49 -7.25 5.44
C CYS A 32 -1.91 -7.70 5.80
N HIS A 33 -2.82 -7.60 4.82
CA HIS A 33 -4.19 -8.06 4.95
C HIS A 33 -4.39 -9.34 4.12
N LYS A 34 -5.20 -10.27 4.64
CA LYS A 34 -5.68 -11.42 3.87
C LYS A 34 -6.81 -10.97 2.94
N THR A 35 -6.44 -10.35 1.83
CA THR A 35 -7.34 -10.00 0.73
C THR A 35 -6.93 -10.75 -0.55
N ALA A 36 -7.92 -11.05 -1.37
CA ALA A 36 -7.76 -11.67 -2.69
C ALA A 36 -7.87 -10.60 -3.78
N PRO A 37 -7.13 -10.71 -4.89
CA PRO A 37 -7.34 -9.84 -6.04
C PRO A 37 -8.76 -10.01 -6.59
N ALA A 38 -9.44 -8.89 -6.85
CA ALA A 38 -10.78 -8.93 -7.41
C ALA A 38 -10.74 -9.30 -8.90
N ALA A 39 -11.63 -10.19 -9.32
CA ALA A 39 -11.84 -10.45 -10.75
C ALA A 39 -12.57 -9.26 -11.39
N LEU A 40 -11.96 -8.67 -12.41
CA LEU A 40 -12.51 -7.54 -13.15
C LEU A 40 -12.70 -7.89 -14.63
N ASP A 41 -13.73 -7.29 -15.23
CA ASP A 41 -13.89 -7.27 -16.68
C ASP A 41 -12.91 -6.29 -17.35
N ASP A 42 -12.73 -6.44 -18.66
CA ASP A 42 -11.77 -5.66 -19.45
C ASP A 42 -12.04 -4.15 -19.40
N ASP A 43 -13.32 -3.75 -19.32
CA ASP A 43 -13.70 -2.34 -19.28
C ASP A 43 -13.33 -1.68 -17.96
N LYS A 44 -13.51 -2.38 -16.83
CA LYS A 44 -13.06 -1.92 -15.51
C LYS A 44 -11.53 -1.92 -15.43
N LEU A 45 -10.86 -2.92 -15.99
CA LEU A 45 -9.40 -2.98 -16.00
C LEU A 45 -8.78 -1.82 -16.78
N LYS A 46 -9.33 -1.48 -17.96
CA LYS A 46 -8.88 -0.31 -18.75
C LYS A 46 -9.00 1.00 -17.98
N LYS A 47 -10.05 1.18 -17.17
CA LYS A 47 -10.21 2.38 -16.33
C LYS A 47 -9.12 2.48 -15.26
N ILE A 48 -8.76 1.36 -14.65
CA ILE A 48 -7.67 1.30 -13.66
C ILE A 48 -6.35 1.65 -14.35
N GLN A 49 -6.02 1.01 -15.47
CA GLN A 49 -4.77 1.24 -16.20
C GLN A 49 -4.59 2.69 -16.69
N ALA A 50 -5.69 3.31 -17.15
CA ALA A 50 -5.67 4.72 -17.53
C ALA A 50 -5.35 5.64 -16.34
N LEU A 51 -5.85 5.30 -15.15
CA LEU A 51 -5.59 6.03 -13.93
C LEU A 51 -4.16 5.81 -13.41
N GLU A 52 -3.68 4.57 -13.43
CA GLU A 52 -2.30 4.20 -13.09
C GLU A 52 -1.30 5.00 -13.93
N SER A 53 -1.51 5.03 -15.25
CA SER A 53 -0.64 5.75 -16.20
C SER A 53 -0.63 7.25 -15.95
N ARG A 54 -1.78 7.83 -15.58
CA ARG A 54 -1.91 9.27 -15.33
C ARG A 54 -1.25 9.69 -14.01
N LEU A 55 -1.27 8.83 -12.99
CA LEU A 55 -0.76 9.14 -11.66
C LEU A 55 0.65 8.61 -11.40
N GLY A 56 1.17 7.72 -12.25
CA GLY A 56 2.45 7.04 -12.02
C GLY A 56 2.39 6.07 -10.83
N LEU A 57 1.22 5.48 -10.58
CA LEU A 57 0.95 4.59 -9.46
C LEU A 57 0.58 3.19 -9.96
N SER A 58 0.77 2.18 -9.11
CA SER A 58 0.17 0.85 -9.32
C SER A 58 -1.05 0.69 -8.41
N LEU A 59 -2.18 0.35 -9.01
CA LEU A 59 -3.48 0.19 -8.39
C LEU A 59 -3.89 -1.28 -8.50
N VAL A 60 -4.11 -1.91 -7.35
CA VAL A 60 -4.54 -3.31 -7.29
C VAL A 60 -5.97 -3.35 -6.76
N ALA A 61 -6.89 -3.90 -7.55
CA ALA A 61 -8.25 -4.16 -7.10
C ALA A 61 -8.31 -5.42 -6.24
N VAL A 62 -8.98 -5.34 -5.10
CA VAL A 62 -9.10 -6.43 -4.12
C VAL A 62 -10.55 -6.66 -3.74
N ASP A 63 -10.88 -7.91 -3.42
CA ASP A 63 -12.16 -8.25 -2.82
C ASP A 63 -12.19 -7.74 -1.37
N GLY A 64 -13.31 -7.11 -1.01
CA GLY A 64 -13.59 -6.56 0.33
C GLY A 64 -14.34 -7.54 1.22
#